data_AF-A0A964HWB5-F1
#
_entry.id   AF-A0A964HWB5-F1
#
_cell.length_a   1.000
_cell.length_b   1.000
_cell.length_c   1.000
_cell.angle_alpha   90.00
_cell.angle_beta   90.00
_cell.angle_gamma   90.00
#
_symmetry.space_group_name_H-M   'P 1'
#
loop_
_entity.id
_entity.type
_entity.pdbx_description
1 polymer ?
#
loop_
_entity_poly.entity_id
_entity_poly.type
_entity_poly.pdbx_seq_one_letter_code
_entity_poly.pdbx_strand_id
1 'polypeptide(L)'
;MSVGAKVMAARLALGLSTADVAASTKIRESMLVALEADEFDCLGGDVYARGHLKVLAAQLDIDPEALAADFDEFCMGSSAMTL
;
A
#
# COMPACT_ATOMS: atom_id res chain seq x y z
N MET A 1 3.32 -2.76 12.99
CA MET A 1 3.86 -2.04 11.82
C MET A 1 2.68 -1.73 10.92
N SER A 2 2.53 -0.49 10.45
CA SER A 2 1.43 -0.12 9.55
C SER A 2 1.60 -0.74 8.16
N VAL A 3 0.55 -0.68 7.35
CA VAL A 3 0.56 -1.17 5.97
C VAL A 3 1.59 -0.38 5.15
N GLY A 4 1.57 0.95 5.25
CA GLY A 4 2.53 1.81 4.57
C GLY A 4 3.98 1.49 4.93
N ALA A 5 4.26 1.29 6.22
CA ALA A 5 5.59 0.92 6.69
C ALA A 5 6.05 -0.46 6.18
N LYS A 6 5.15 -1.45 6.07
CA LYS A 6 5.47 -2.77 5.49
C LYS A 6 5.86 -2.66 4.02
N VAL A 7 5.08 -1.90 3.23
CA VAL A 7 5.33 -1.67 1.81
C VAL A 7 6.67 -0.95 1.59
N MET A 8 6.92 0.11 2.35
CA MET A 8 8.19 0.85 2.30
C MET A 8 9.38 -0.05 2.62
N ALA A 9 9.28 -0.86 3.69
CA ALA A 9 10.36 -1.75 4.10
C ALA A 9 10.69 -2.81 3.04
N ALA A 10 9.66 -3.42 2.43
CA ALA A 10 9.85 -4.39 1.37
C ALA A 10 10.50 -3.76 0.12
N ARG A 11 10.04 -2.58 -0.28
CA ARG A 11 10.63 -1.83 -1.40
C ARG A 11 12.10 -1.52 -1.16
N LEU A 12 12.44 -1.03 0.03
CA LEU A 12 13.82 -0.73 0.40
C LEU A 12 14.70 -1.98 0.49
N ALA A 13 14.16 -3.11 0.96
CA ALA A 13 14.88 -4.39 1.00
C ALA A 13 15.25 -4.90 -0.40
N LEU A 14 14.43 -4.58 -1.41
CA LEU A 14 14.68 -4.87 -2.82
C LEU A 14 15.57 -3.81 -3.51
N GLY A 15 15.93 -2.74 -2.82
CA GLY A 15 16.73 -1.63 -3.38
C GLY A 15 15.99 -0.81 -4.44
N LEU A 16 14.65 -0.85 -4.45
CA LEU A 16 13.83 -0.16 -5.45
C LEU A 16 13.48 1.27 -5.00
N SER A 17 13.49 2.21 -5.92
CA SER A 17 12.89 3.54 -5.71
C SER A 17 11.37 3.50 -5.91
N THR A 18 10.67 4.53 -5.45
CA THR A 18 9.24 4.71 -5.73
C THR A 18 8.95 4.82 -7.23
N ALA A 19 9.86 5.45 -7.98
CA ALA A 19 9.80 5.53 -9.44
C ALA A 19 9.96 4.17 -10.13
N ASP A 20 10.85 3.29 -9.64
CA ASP A 20 11.05 1.95 -10.20
C ASP A 20 9.78 1.10 -10.07
N VAL A 21 9.16 1.13 -8.88
CA VAL A 21 7.90 0.42 -8.63
C VAL A 21 6.76 1.01 -9.46
N ALA A 22 6.68 2.34 -9.58
CA ALA A 22 5.66 2.99 -10.40
C ALA A 22 5.78 2.60 -11.88
N ALA A 23 7.02 2.52 -12.40
CA ALA A 23 7.29 2.11 -13.77
C ALA A 23 6.90 0.65 -14.04
N SER A 24 7.04 -0.27 -13.07
CA SER A 24 6.73 -1.68 -13.25
C SER A 24 5.26 -2.06 -12.98
N THR A 25 4.57 -1.32 -12.11
CA THR A 25 3.20 -1.64 -11.64
C THR A 25 2.07 -0.87 -12.33
N LYS A 26 2.40 0.17 -13.11
CA LYS A 26 1.45 1.20 -13.59
C LYS A 26 0.73 1.97 -12.47
N ILE A 27 1.20 1.86 -11.23
CA ILE A 27 0.71 2.67 -10.11
C ILE A 27 1.43 4.01 -10.17
N ARG A 28 0.69 5.10 -9.97
CA ARG A 28 1.31 6.43 -9.94
C ARG A 28 2.25 6.51 -8.75
N GLU A 29 3.42 7.11 -8.94
CA GLU A 29 4.38 7.32 -7.85
C GLU A 29 3.76 8.04 -6.65
N SER A 30 2.95 9.07 -6.88
CA SER A 30 2.23 9.79 -5.83
C SER A 30 1.32 8.89 -4.99
N MET A 31 0.75 7.86 -5.61
CA MET A 31 -0.11 6.88 -4.95
C MET A 31 0.69 5.94 -4.05
N LEU A 32 1.88 5.53 -4.51
CA LEU A 32 2.81 4.71 -3.73
C LEU A 32 3.34 5.50 -2.52
N VAL A 33 3.68 6.78 -2.70
CA VAL A 33 4.11 7.66 -1.61
C VAL A 33 3.00 7.84 -0.57
N ALA A 34 1.76 8.09 -1.01
CA ALA A 34 0.62 8.19 -0.10
C ALA A 34 0.36 6.88 0.66
N LEU A 35 0.46 5.73 -0.03
CA LEU A 35 0.37 4.41 0.57
C LEU A 35 1.45 4.19 1.65
N GLU A 36 2.71 4.51 1.36
CA GLU A 36 3.82 4.38 2.32
C GLU A 36 3.67 5.31 3.54
N ALA A 37 2.94 6.42 3.39
CA ALA A 37 2.58 7.35 4.44
C ALA A 37 1.27 7.00 5.18
N ASP A 38 0.63 5.88 4.84
CA ASP A 38 -0.70 5.49 5.33
C ASP A 38 -1.80 6.53 5.04
N GLU A 39 -1.64 7.35 3.99
CA GLU A 39 -2.60 8.34 3.50
C GLU A 39 -3.56 7.74 2.46
N PHE A 40 -4.42 6.83 2.91
CA PHE A 40 -5.32 6.08 2.03
C PHE A 40 -6.55 6.87 1.54
N ASP A 41 -6.86 8.00 2.18
CA ASP A 41 -7.99 8.87 1.82
C ASP A 41 -7.85 9.44 0.39
N CYS A 42 -6.61 9.66 -0.04
CA CYS A 42 -6.26 10.12 -1.39
C CYS A 42 -6.38 9.03 -2.47
N LEU A 43 -6.64 7.77 -2.10
CA LEU A 43 -6.73 6.63 -3.03
C LEU A 43 -8.13 6.45 -3.64
N GLY A 44 -9.12 7.28 -3.28
CA GLY A 44 -10.44 7.30 -3.94
C GLY A 44 -11.39 6.16 -3.54
N GLY A 45 -11.19 5.55 -2.37
CA GLY A 45 -12.09 4.56 -1.75
C GLY A 45 -11.54 3.12 -1.71
N ASP A 46 -11.98 2.34 -0.72
CA ASP A 46 -11.50 0.99 -0.37
C ASP A 46 -11.38 0.00 -1.53
N VAL A 47 -12.27 0.10 -2.52
CA VAL A 47 -12.31 -0.81 -3.68
C VAL A 47 -11.18 -0.54 -4.66
N TYR A 48 -10.76 0.73 -4.82
CA TYR A 48 -9.68 1.12 -5.72
C TYR A 48 -8.31 0.70 -5.16
N ALA A 49 -8.13 0.78 -3.83
CA ALA A 49 -6.90 0.40 -3.15
C ALA A 49 -6.57 -1.09 -3.30
N ARG A 50 -7.55 -2.00 -3.15
CA ARG A 50 -7.32 -3.46 -3.17
C ARG A 50 -6.73 -3.99 -4.46
N GLY A 51 -7.20 -3.51 -5.61
CA GLY A 51 -6.70 -3.95 -6.92
C GLY A 51 -5.22 -3.62 -7.10
N HIS A 52 -4.82 -2.42 -6.68
CA HIS A 52 -3.44 -1.94 -6.77
C HIS A 52 -2.53 -2.55 -5.70
N LEU A 53 -3.03 -2.80 -4.49
CA LEU A 53 -2.30 -3.48 -3.43
C LEU A 53 -1.84 -4.88 -3.85
N LYS A 54 -2.66 -5.64 -4.58
CA LYS A 54 -2.26 -6.95 -5.11
C LYS A 54 -1.10 -6.86 -6.11
N VAL A 55 -1.12 -5.87 -6.99
CA VAL A 55 -0.05 -5.65 -7.97
C VAL A 55 1.25 -5.23 -7.28
N LEU A 56 1.15 -4.38 -6.25
CA LEU A 56 2.29 -3.98 -5.43
C LEU A 56 2.88 -5.16 -4.67
N ALA A 57 2.03 -5.96 -4.01
CA ALA A 57 2.47 -7.11 -3.25
C ALA A 57 3.28 -8.07 -4.12
N ALA A 58 2.79 -8.35 -5.34
CA ALA A 58 3.50 -9.19 -6.29
C ALA A 58 4.85 -8.60 -6.76
N GLN A 59 5.00 -7.27 -6.84
CA GLN A 59 6.27 -6.64 -7.18
C GLN A 59 7.24 -6.54 -6.00
N LEU A 60 6.72 -6.51 -4.77
CA LEU A 60 7.50 -6.31 -3.55
C LEU A 60 7.79 -7.61 -2.80
N ASP A 61 7.48 -8.77 -3.39
CA ASP A 61 7.60 -10.09 -2.78
C ASP A 61 6.83 -10.20 -1.44
N ILE A 62 5.66 -9.53 -1.38
CA ILE A 62 4.72 -9.60 -0.26
C ILE A 62 3.56 -10.51 -0.65
N ASP A 63 3.05 -11.28 0.30
CA ASP A 63 1.81 -12.03 0.07
C ASP A 63 0.63 -11.06 -0.15
N PRO A 64 -0.07 -11.16 -1.30
CA PRO A 64 -1.12 -10.22 -1.66
C PRO A 64 -2.38 -10.35 -0.79
N GLU A 65 -2.66 -11.52 -0.22
CA GLU A 65 -3.81 -11.71 0.67
C GLU A 65 -3.51 -11.16 2.05
N ALA A 66 -2.29 -11.37 2.57
CA ALA A 66 -1.83 -10.80 3.83
C ALA A 66 -1.81 -9.26 3.79
N LEU A 67 -1.29 -8.67 2.70
CA LEU A 67 -1.26 -7.20 2.57
C LEU A 67 -2.68 -6.61 2.48
N ALA A 68 -3.60 -7.31 1.80
CA ALA A 68 -4.99 -6.90 1.74
C ALA A 68 -5.70 -7.04 3.10
N ALA A 69 -5.41 -8.08 3.87
CA ALA A 69 -5.95 -8.27 5.21
C ALA A 69 -5.43 -7.20 6.18
N ASP A 70 -4.15 -6.86 6.13
CA ASP A 70 -3.57 -5.76 6.92
C ASP A 70 -4.23 -4.41 6.59
N PHE A 71 -4.53 -4.17 5.32
CA PHE A 71 -5.26 -2.98 4.87
C PHE A 71 -6.71 -2.96 5.36
N ASP A 72 -7.40 -4.10 5.30
CA ASP A 72 -8.76 -4.22 5.83
C ASP A 72 -8.80 -3.95 7.35
N GLU A 73 -7.84 -4.49 8.11
CA GLU A 73 -7.71 -4.23 9.55
C GLU A 73 -7.45 -2.75 9.84
N PHE A 74 -6.61 -2.09 9.02
CA PHE A 74 -6.37 -0.65 9.12
C PHE A 74 -7.65 0.17 8.86
N CYS A 75 -8.40 -0.11 7.80
CA CYS A 75 -9.64 0.60 7.47
C CYS A 75 -10.73 0.37 8.52
N MET A 76 -10.84 -0.85 9.06
CA MET A 76 -11.78 -1.16 10.16
C MET A 76 -11.39 -0.44 11.46
N GLY A 77 -10.09 -0.28 11.74
CA GLY A 77 -9.57 0.44 12.91
C GLY A 77 -9.64 1.97 12.78
N SER A 78 -9.48 2.51 11.57
CA SER A 78 -9.55 3.96 11.31
C SER A 78 -10.98 4.52 11.45
N SER A 79 -12.00 3.67 11.31
CA SER A 79 -13.40 4.02 11.62
C SER A 79 -13.68 4.21 13.13
N ALA A 80 -12.76 3.80 14.01
CA ALA A 80 -12.96 3.85 15.46
C ALA A 80 -12.41 5.12 16.15
N MET A 81 -11.76 6.04 15.43
CA MET A 81 -11.25 7.29 16.01
C MET A 81 -12.10 8.50 15.59
N THR A 82 -13.39 8.45 15.93
CA THR A 82 -14.24 9.64 16.09
C THR A 82 -14.75 9.65 17.52
N LEU A 83 -13.93 10.16 18.45
CA LEU A 83 -14.34 10.57 19.79
C LEU A 83 -13.74 11.94 20.08
#